data_AF-A0A843JF56-F1
#
_entry.id   AF-A0A843JF56-F1
#
_cell.length_a   1.000
_cell.length_b   1.000
_cell.length_c   1.000
_cell.angle_alpha   90.00
_cell.angle_beta   90.00
_cell.angle_gamma   90.00
#
_symmetry.space_group_name_H-M   'P 1'
#
loop_
_entity.id
_entity.type
_entity.pdbx_description
1 polymer ?
#
loop_
_entity_poly.entity_id
_entity_poly.type
_entity_poly.pdbx_seq_one_letter_code
_entity_poly.pdbx_strand_id
1 'polypeptide(L)'
;ENRSNMYNTMYYVSPYYDGIGSSDPAKYWGINAGIEQTDTSFTVETNFALALMQIGDVDSVEFNEVWGQGHSQAERKGSASANFINWVNECMSDESNFFLDDFF
;
A
#
# COMPACT_ATOMS: atom_id res chain seq x y z
N GLU A 1 23.78 8.92 5.93
CA GLU A 1 22.45 9.10 6.53
C GLU A 1 21.41 9.53 5.51
N ASN A 2 21.49 10.73 4.91
CA ASN A 2 20.49 11.25 3.95
C ASN A 2 20.06 10.28 2.84
N ARG A 3 21.02 9.56 2.23
CA ARG A 3 20.71 8.59 1.18
C ARG A 3 19.91 7.38 1.69
N SER A 4 20.13 6.94 2.93
CA SER A 4 19.40 5.82 3.52
C SER A 4 17.95 6.19 3.80
N ASN A 5 17.72 7.43 4.25
CA ASN A 5 16.37 7.93 4.53
C ASN A 5 15.53 8.03 3.25
N MET A 6 16.14 8.43 2.13
CA MET A 6 15.46 8.48 0.83
C MET A 6 14.93 7.13 0.34
N TYR A 7 15.58 6.02 0.69
CA TYR A 7 15.12 4.67 0.29
C TYR A 7 14.16 4.04 1.29
N ASN A 8 14.05 4.60 2.49
CA ASN A 8 13.17 4.07 3.52
C ASN A 8 11.79 4.71 3.39
N THR A 9 10.81 3.96 2.89
CA THR A 9 9.43 4.44 2.76
C THR A 9 8.83 4.85 4.11
N MET A 10 9.19 4.16 5.20
CA MET A 10 8.72 4.51 6.55
C MET A 10 9.14 5.91 7.00
N TYR A 11 10.23 6.47 6.44
CA TYR A 11 10.70 7.82 6.75
C TYR A 11 9.65 8.90 6.45
N TYR A 12 8.79 8.64 5.47
CA TYR A 12 7.81 9.59 4.98
C TYR A 12 6.41 9.38 5.55
N VAL A 13 6.10 8.17 6.00
CA VAL A 13 4.74 7.79 6.42
C VAL A 13 4.59 7.58 7.94
N SER A 14 5.69 7.47 8.69
CA SER A 14 5.65 7.23 10.14
C SER A 14 6.03 8.48 10.94
N PRO A 15 5.27 8.82 12.01
CA PRO A 15 5.55 10.00 12.84
C PRO A 15 6.84 9.86 13.68
N TYR A 16 7.46 8.68 13.68
CA TYR A 16 8.75 8.46 14.32
C TYR A 16 9.90 9.21 13.64
N TYR A 17 9.78 9.48 12.33
CA TYR A 17 10.84 10.09 11.54
C TYR A 17 10.55 11.57 11.24
N ASP A 18 11.60 12.37 11.17
CA ASP A 18 11.53 13.80 10.82
C ASP A 18 11.03 14.07 9.39
N GLY A 19 10.97 13.04 8.54
CA GLY A 19 10.53 13.12 7.15
C GLY A 19 9.03 13.11 6.95
N ILE A 20 8.23 12.90 8.00
CA ILE A 20 6.78 12.85 7.87
C ILE A 20 6.24 14.16 7.29
N GLY A 21 5.34 14.05 6.31
CA GLY A 21 4.75 15.19 5.60
C GLY A 21 5.70 15.91 4.62
N SER A 22 6.93 15.44 4.44
CA SER A 22 7.86 15.98 3.41
C SER A 22 7.64 15.40 2.01
N SER A 23 6.73 14.44 1.86
CA SER A 23 6.29 13.87 0.59
C SER A 23 4.76 13.87 0.50
N ASP A 24 4.23 13.63 -0.69
CA ASP A 24 2.81 13.39 -0.94
C ASP A 24 2.58 11.88 -1.18
N PRO A 25 2.09 11.11 -0.17
CA PRO A 25 1.83 9.69 -0.33
C PRO A 25 0.71 9.43 -1.35
N ALA A 26 0.79 8.30 -2.07
CA ALA A 26 -0.30 7.87 -2.95
C ALA A 26 -1.59 7.66 -2.15
N LYS A 27 -2.74 7.92 -2.78
CA LYS A 27 -4.07 7.79 -2.16
C LYS A 27 -4.54 6.35 -2.02
N TYR A 28 -4.07 5.45 -2.88
CA TYR A 28 -4.47 4.05 -2.92
C TYR A 28 -3.24 3.15 -2.80
N TRP A 29 -3.27 2.18 -1.88
CA TRP A 29 -2.20 1.20 -1.68
C TRP A 29 -2.75 -0.22 -1.66
N GLY A 30 -2.30 -1.04 -2.60
CA GLY A 30 -2.50 -2.49 -2.59
C GLY A 30 -1.23 -3.21 -2.19
N ILE A 31 -1.26 -3.97 -1.09
CA ILE A 31 -0.11 -4.70 -0.53
C ILE A 31 -0.50 -6.16 -0.34
N ASN A 32 0.11 -7.05 -1.13
CA ASN A 32 -0.09 -8.49 -1.02
C ASN A 32 1.17 -9.16 -0.48
N ALA A 33 1.06 -9.81 0.68
CA ALA A 33 2.16 -10.48 1.35
C ALA A 33 1.91 -12.00 1.41
N GLY A 34 2.84 -12.78 0.86
CA GLY A 34 2.85 -14.24 1.03
C GLY A 34 3.26 -14.61 2.46
N ILE A 35 2.47 -15.42 3.16
CA ILE A 35 2.75 -15.77 4.57
C ILE A 35 4.00 -16.66 4.71
N GLU A 36 4.33 -17.43 3.67
CA GLU A 36 5.48 -18.35 3.67
C GLU A 36 6.77 -17.70 3.12
N GLN A 37 6.77 -16.38 2.87
CA GLN A 37 7.98 -15.69 2.44
C GLN A 37 8.98 -15.56 3.58
N THR A 38 10.26 -15.77 3.27
CA THR A 38 11.35 -15.80 4.26
C THR A 38 12.42 -14.73 4.01
N ASP A 39 12.23 -13.90 3.00
CA ASP A 39 13.24 -12.92 2.55
C ASP A 39 13.22 -11.67 3.43
N THR A 40 12.05 -11.31 3.96
CA THR A 40 11.88 -10.26 4.96
C THR A 40 10.93 -10.72 6.05
N SER A 41 10.96 -10.04 7.20
CA SER A 41 9.96 -10.28 8.23
C SER A 41 8.62 -9.75 7.75
N PHE A 42 7.58 -10.57 7.88
CA PHE A 42 6.18 -10.21 7.65
C PHE A 42 5.75 -8.91 8.34
N THR A 43 6.38 -8.59 9.48
CA THR A 43 6.10 -7.36 10.22
C THR A 43 6.46 -6.09 9.45
N VAL A 44 7.33 -6.16 8.44
CA VAL A 44 7.70 -5.01 7.63
C VAL A 44 6.49 -4.53 6.83
N GLU A 45 5.81 -5.44 6.14
CA GLU A 45 4.61 -5.12 5.35
C GLU A 45 3.45 -4.72 6.25
N THR A 46 3.22 -5.43 7.37
CA THR A 46 2.15 -5.08 8.33
C THR A 46 2.37 -3.69 8.93
N ASN A 47 3.60 -3.37 9.39
CA ASN A 47 3.89 -2.06 9.97
C ASN A 47 3.73 -0.94 8.95
N PHE A 48 4.09 -1.19 7.69
CA PHE A 48 3.93 -0.20 6.63
C PHE A 48 2.45 0.05 6.32
N ALA A 49 1.64 -1.00 6.19
CA ALA A 49 0.19 -0.87 6.00
C ALA A 49 -0.46 -0.09 7.16
N LEU A 50 -0.08 -0.37 8.40
CA LEU A 50 -0.58 0.35 9.57
C LEU A 50 -0.16 1.83 9.57
N ALA A 51 1.08 2.13 9.19
CA ALA A 51 1.54 3.51 9.09
C ALA A 51 0.76 4.29 8.03
N LEU A 52 0.48 3.69 6.87
CA LEU A 52 -0.35 4.28 5.82
C LEU A 52 -1.80 4.51 6.28
N MET A 53 -2.39 3.58 7.01
CA MET A 53 -3.74 3.77 7.58
C MET A 53 -3.78 4.88 8.63
N GLN A 54 -2.65 5.17 9.30
CA GLN A 54 -2.58 6.16 10.37
C GLN A 54 -2.31 7.58 9.87
N ILE A 55 -1.61 7.78 8.74
CA ILE A 55 -1.23 9.12 8.26
C ILE A 55 -2.41 9.97 7.80
N GLY A 56 -3.57 9.36 7.52
CA GLY A 56 -4.83 10.07 7.21
C GLY A 56 -4.92 10.70 5.82
N ASP A 57 -3.78 10.85 5.12
CA ASP A 57 -3.71 11.36 3.74
C ASP A 57 -3.87 10.27 2.67
N VAL A 58 -4.29 9.07 3.06
CA VAL A 58 -4.48 7.88 2.21
C VAL A 58 -5.95 7.47 2.27
N ASP A 59 -6.58 7.34 1.10
CA ASP A 59 -8.01 7.05 0.98
C ASP A 59 -8.29 5.56 1.21
N SER A 60 -7.44 4.67 0.69
CA SER A 60 -7.60 3.23 0.86
C SER A 60 -6.27 2.48 0.94
N VAL A 61 -6.22 1.51 1.86
CA VAL A 61 -5.11 0.56 2.02
C VAL A 61 -5.67 -0.86 2.05
N GLU A 62 -5.41 -1.62 0.99
CA GLU A 62 -5.74 -3.03 0.89
C GLU A 62 -4.52 -3.88 1.25
N PHE A 63 -4.54 -4.47 2.45
CA PHE A 63 -3.48 -5.38 2.90
C PHE A 63 -3.98 -6.82 2.89
N ASN A 64 -3.36 -7.67 2.05
CA ASN A 64 -3.74 -9.07 1.88
C ASN A 64 -2.63 -10.02 2.31
N GLU A 65 -2.94 -10.85 3.31
CA GLU A 65 -2.11 -11.98 3.69
C GLU A 65 -2.51 -13.22 2.90
N VAL A 66 -1.60 -13.76 2.10
CA VAL A 66 -1.87 -14.87 1.18
C VAL A 66 -1.20 -16.15 1.69
N TRP A 67 -2.05 -17.11 2.06
CA TRP A 67 -1.61 -18.41 2.56
C TRP A 67 -0.96 -19.26 1.46
N GLY A 68 0.06 -20.04 1.82
CA GLY A 68 0.72 -20.98 0.89
C GLY A 68 1.53 -20.30 -0.21
N GLN A 69 1.86 -19.01 -0.05
CA GLN A 69 2.67 -18.24 -0.98
C GLN A 69 3.93 -17.76 -0.30
N GLY A 70 5.07 -17.99 -0.95
CA GLY A 70 6.38 -17.49 -0.55
C GLY A 70 6.69 -16.13 -1.16
N HIS A 71 7.95 -15.91 -1.56
CA HIS A 71 8.36 -14.70 -2.28
C HIS A 71 7.84 -14.74 -3.73
N SER A 72 6.63 -14.23 -3.94
CA SER A 72 5.95 -14.20 -5.24
C SER A 72 5.01 -12.99 -5.33
N GLN A 73 4.43 -12.75 -6.51
CA GLN A 73 3.27 -11.87 -6.67
C GLN A 73 2.04 -12.58 -6.11
N ALA A 74 1.91 -12.54 -4.79
CA ALA A 74 0.96 -13.37 -4.06
C ALA A 74 -0.48 -12.95 -4.36
N GLU A 75 -1.31 -13.92 -4.74
CA GLU A 75 -2.73 -13.71 -5.04
C GLU A 75 -3.55 -14.85 -4.46
N ARG A 76 -4.76 -14.54 -3.96
CA ARG A 76 -5.67 -15.58 -3.44
C ARG A 76 -6.21 -16.45 -4.57
N LYS A 77 -6.48 -15.86 -5.74
CA LYS A 77 -7.05 -16.49 -6.94
C LYS A 77 -6.67 -15.69 -8.19
N GLY A 78 -6.66 -16.36 -9.35
CA GLY A 78 -6.41 -15.70 -10.62
C GLY A 78 -4.94 -15.38 -10.86
N SER A 79 -4.67 -14.43 -11.76
CA SER A 79 -3.32 -13.96 -12.05
C SER A 79 -3.10 -12.55 -11.46
N ALA A 80 -1.90 -12.30 -10.96
CA ALA A 80 -1.53 -11.01 -10.39
C ALA A 80 -1.77 -9.86 -11.36
N SER A 81 -1.48 -10.04 -12.66
CA SER A 81 -1.72 -9.01 -13.66
C SER A 81 -3.19 -8.67 -13.84
N ALA A 82 -4.08 -9.67 -13.86
CA ALA A 82 -5.51 -9.42 -14.01
C ALA A 82 -6.09 -8.73 -12.76
N ASN A 83 -5.69 -9.20 -11.57
CA ASN A 83 -6.14 -8.62 -10.32
C ASN A 83 -5.64 -7.17 -10.17
N PHE A 84 -4.38 -6.90 -10.52
CA PHE A 84 -3.82 -5.55 -10.53
C PHE A 84 -4.57 -4.61 -11.48
N ILE A 85 -4.86 -5.05 -12.71
CA ILE A 85 -5.63 -4.23 -13.67
C ILE A 85 -7.03 -3.92 -13.14
N ASN A 86 -7.70 -4.91 -12.53
CA ASN A 86 -9.01 -4.70 -11.94
C ASN A 86 -8.97 -3.69 -10.79
N TRP A 87 -8.00 -3.83 -9.88
CA TRP A 87 -7.80 -2.91 -8.77
C TRP A 87 -7.55 -1.47 -9.24
N VAL A 88 -6.70 -1.29 -10.27
CA VAL A 88 -6.48 0.05 -10.86
C VAL A 88 -7.78 0.63 -11.40
N ASN A 89 -8.60 -0.17 -12.10
CA ASN A 89 -9.89 0.30 -12.62
C ASN A 89 -10.87 0.68 -11.49
N GLU A 90 -10.83 -0.04 -10.37
CA GLU A 90 -11.63 0.27 -9.17
C GLU A 90 -11.21 1.63 -8.58
N CYS A 91 -9.91 1.85 -8.35
CA CYS A 91 -9.40 3.14 -7.84
C CYS A 91 -9.80 4.32 -8.74
N MET A 92 -9.67 4.15 -10.07
CA MET A 92 -10.07 5.20 -11.03
C MET A 92 -11.58 5.48 -11.03
N SER A 93 -12.39 4.46 -10.75
CA SER A 93 -13.85 4.59 -10.69
C SER A 93 -14.26 5.33 -9.41
N ASP A 94 -13.60 5.05 -8.28
CA ASP A 94 -13.83 5.72 -7.01
C ASP A 94 -13.53 7.23 -7.09
N GLU A 95 -12.40 7.61 -7.72
CA GLU A 95 -12.11 9.01 -8.01
C GLU A 95 -13.20 9.68 -8.86
N SER A 96 -13.74 8.99 -9.87
CA SER A 96 -14.78 9.55 -10.74
C SER A 96 -16.11 9.79 -10.01
N ASN A 97 -16.44 8.96 -9.01
CA ASN A 97 -17.65 9.12 -8.20
C ASN A 97 -17.51 10.29 -7.23
N PHE A 98 -16.33 10.50 -6.65
CA PHE A 98 -16.04 11.67 -5.82
C PHE A 98 -16.31 12.98 -6.58
N PHE A 99 -15.89 13.07 -7.85
CA PHE A 99 -16.18 14.24 -8.69
C PHE A 99 -17.67 14.42 -9.03
N LEU A 100 -18.51 13.38 -8.99
CA LEU A 100 -19.94 13.52 -9.26
C LEU A 100 -20.72 13.94 -8.02
N ASP A 101 -20.31 13.52 -6.83
CA ASP A 101 -20.93 13.91 -5.56
C ASP A 101 -20.73 15.40 -5.23
N ASP A 102 -19.65 16.03 -5.72
CA ASP A 102 -19.40 17.47 -5.56
C ASP A 102 -20.26 18.38 -6.48
N PHE A 103 -20.97 17.81 -7.46
CA PHE A 103 -21.78 18.56 -8.43
C PHE A 103 -23.30 18.48 -8.19
N PHE A 104 -23.78 17.67 -7.24
CA PHE A 104 -25.21 17.52 -6.89
C PHE A 104 -25.47 17.90 -5.43
#